data_AF-A0A0L6V2L3-F1
#
_entry.id   AF-A0A0L6V2L3-F1
#
_cell.length_a   1.000
_cell.length_b   1.000
_cell.length_c   1.000
_cell.angle_alpha   90.00
_cell.angle_beta   90.00
_cell.angle_gamma   90.00
#
_symmetry.space_group_name_H-M   'P 1'
#
loop_
_entity.id
_entity.type
_entity.pdbx_description
1 polymer ?
#
loop_
_entity_poly.entity_id
_entity_poly.type
_entity_poly.pdbx_seq_one_letter_code
_entity_poly.pdbx_strand_id
1 'polypeptide(L)'
;MLCICRLYRIRYPWTFSRSTGTSQSSSSWKELSDSYLGLPTCDPFAEPGWVSFNASFYNDANWIPMDSSCPPSPDYLSALRAIRNVPQSLPLSQREDQIHRPVEPSSQKEFQRGKPSDRHSFDLWGRPYPDLSFLKGKTILLLGDSVDRNSLEHLHQLIHADVRSLHYDDISHPPPSDWDPRSTPWEVNLGLLHPRNYSNASAPDNLRAFAGLNCKLINGFFYGLDDTEEFSVQGDWHAPGLAENRVRELYEPMTRAYGIEDGEGPAFIMLQSGLWDLAFFGRRNRQNNETTEGPLGVEQMDWWQTRFRSLIRAVKDTWPDTPLWIRTTHRIGEQFWAAHDWQAGLKHGLGKGFVNFFPDHRVHQIRQMQLAVAREQGLPVFDFYNIWEGFQKFQDKVHPLKVPGGVLMNQALMHHVWMESIGRHNWDPSYLARNRIAKLPHYLNQFY
;
A
#
# COMPACT_ATOMS: atom_id res chain seq x y z
N MET A 1 -23.04 -20.76 -26.23
CA MET A 1 -21.74 -20.61 -25.52
C MET A 1 -21.68 -19.30 -24.71
N LEU A 2 -22.79 -18.84 -24.09
CA LEU A 2 -22.90 -17.51 -23.43
C LEU A 2 -23.03 -17.56 -21.88
N CYS A 3 -23.11 -18.75 -21.26
CA CYS A 3 -23.35 -18.88 -19.80
C CYS A 3 -22.08 -18.85 -18.94
N ILE A 4 -20.96 -19.41 -19.41
CA ILE A 4 -19.79 -19.67 -18.56
C ILE A 4 -19.07 -18.37 -18.15
N CYS A 5 -18.85 -17.44 -19.09
CA CYS A 5 -18.16 -16.18 -18.80
C CYS A 5 -18.92 -15.27 -17.81
N ARG A 6 -20.26 -15.26 -17.83
CA ARG A 6 -21.06 -14.47 -16.89
C ARG A 6 -21.00 -15.03 -15.47
N LEU A 7 -20.97 -16.36 -15.31
CA LEU A 7 -20.87 -17.01 -14.00
C LEU A 7 -19.50 -16.80 -13.35
N TYR A 8 -18.39 -16.88 -14.12
CA TYR A 8 -17.06 -16.56 -13.60
C TYR A 8 -16.95 -15.11 -13.12
N ARG A 9 -17.55 -14.16 -13.85
CA ARG A 9 -17.54 -12.73 -13.49
C ARG A 9 -18.29 -12.45 -12.19
N ILE A 10 -19.40 -13.15 -11.95
CA ILE A 10 -20.16 -13.08 -10.70
C ILE A 10 -19.32 -13.65 -9.53
N ARG A 11 -18.58 -14.74 -9.78
CA ARG A 11 -17.75 -15.40 -8.75
C ARG A 11 -16.45 -14.65 -8.44
N TYR A 12 -15.83 -14.04 -9.44
CA TYR A 12 -14.55 -13.34 -9.34
C TYR A 12 -14.66 -11.96 -9.99
N PRO A 13 -15.20 -10.95 -9.27
CA PRO A 13 -15.50 -9.63 -9.81
C PRO A 13 -14.26 -8.86 -10.31
N TRP A 14 -13.06 -9.28 -9.92
CA TRP A 14 -11.76 -8.75 -10.34
C TRP A 14 -11.27 -9.34 -11.68
N THR A 15 -12.10 -10.13 -12.39
CA THR A 15 -11.74 -10.72 -13.69
C THR A 15 -12.33 -9.95 -14.87
N PHE A 16 -11.57 -9.93 -15.97
CA PHE A 16 -11.70 -9.11 -17.17
C PHE A 16 -13.13 -8.84 -17.71
N SER A 17 -13.39 -7.57 -18.06
CA SER A 17 -14.50 -7.12 -18.92
C SER A 17 -13.93 -6.36 -20.12
N ARG A 18 -13.89 -6.99 -21.29
CA ARG A 18 -13.42 -6.34 -22.53
C ARG A 18 -14.38 -5.21 -22.89
N SER A 19 -13.97 -3.94 -22.71
CA SER A 19 -14.58 -2.85 -23.46
C SER A 19 -14.09 -2.95 -24.90
N THR A 20 -15.02 -2.96 -25.86
CA THR A 20 -14.69 -2.90 -27.28
C THR A 20 -14.32 -1.46 -27.62
N GLY A 21 -13.06 -1.07 -27.43
CA GLY A 21 -12.63 0.27 -27.83
C GLY A 21 -11.22 0.64 -27.39
N THR A 22 -10.32 0.75 -28.37
CA THR A 22 -9.03 1.46 -28.37
C THR A 22 -7.99 1.17 -27.29
N SER A 23 -6.79 0.82 -27.77
CA SER A 23 -5.49 0.87 -27.09
C SER A 23 -5.22 2.28 -26.51
N GLN A 24 -5.75 2.59 -25.33
CA GLN A 24 -5.35 3.78 -24.58
C GLN A 24 -4.17 3.46 -23.65
N SER A 25 -3.27 4.45 -23.50
CA SER A 25 -2.07 4.37 -22.66
C SER A 25 -2.39 4.40 -21.15
N SER A 26 -3.56 4.90 -20.76
CA SER A 26 -4.08 4.94 -19.39
C SER A 26 -5.54 4.48 -19.37
N SER A 27 -5.96 3.76 -18.33
CA SER A 27 -7.37 3.45 -18.08
C SER A 27 -7.97 4.51 -17.16
N SER A 28 -9.05 5.18 -17.58
CA SER A 28 -9.74 6.09 -16.68
C SER A 28 -10.49 5.30 -15.61
N TRP A 29 -10.30 5.63 -14.33
CA TRP A 29 -11.09 4.98 -13.25
C TRP A 29 -12.58 5.23 -13.38
N LYS A 30 -12.98 6.37 -13.98
CA LYS A 30 -14.37 6.61 -14.32
C LYS A 30 -14.89 5.58 -15.32
N GLU A 31 -14.13 5.31 -16.38
CA GLU A 31 -14.51 4.31 -17.38
C GLU A 31 -14.53 2.89 -16.79
N LEU A 32 -13.55 2.55 -15.94
CA LEU A 32 -13.52 1.27 -15.23
C LEU A 32 -14.75 1.11 -14.34
N SER A 33 -15.08 2.13 -13.54
CA SER A 33 -16.26 2.17 -12.70
C SER A 33 -17.57 2.05 -13.50
N ASP A 34 -17.72 2.83 -14.58
CA ASP A 34 -18.91 2.79 -15.45
C ASP A 34 -19.05 1.43 -16.17
N SER A 35 -17.94 0.74 -16.44
CA SER A 35 -17.92 -0.58 -17.07
C SER A 35 -18.03 -1.76 -16.09
N TYR A 36 -18.02 -1.49 -14.79
CA TYR A 36 -18.11 -2.50 -13.76
C TYR A 36 -19.53 -3.06 -13.69
N LEU A 37 -19.70 -4.29 -14.17
CA LEU A 37 -20.95 -5.08 -14.10
C LEU A 37 -20.88 -6.18 -13.04
N GLY A 38 -19.91 -6.09 -12.12
CA GLY A 38 -19.81 -6.99 -10.98
C GLY A 38 -20.88 -6.68 -9.93
N LEU A 39 -20.99 -7.56 -8.95
CA LEU A 39 -21.83 -7.32 -7.78
C LEU A 39 -21.10 -6.41 -6.79
N PRO A 40 -21.81 -5.75 -5.86
CA PRO A 40 -21.15 -5.00 -4.80
C PRO A 40 -20.09 -5.86 -4.11
N THR A 41 -18.87 -5.33 -4.01
CA THR A 41 -17.73 -6.06 -3.44
C THR A 41 -17.52 -5.64 -2.01
N CYS A 42 -17.21 -6.61 -1.14
CA CYS A 42 -16.75 -6.37 0.22
C CYS A 42 -15.24 -6.07 0.25
N ASP A 43 -14.79 -5.40 1.31
CA ASP A 43 -13.36 -5.34 1.63
C ASP A 43 -13.01 -6.50 2.57
N PRO A 44 -12.24 -7.52 2.13
CA PRO A 44 -11.85 -8.64 2.99
C PRO A 44 -10.96 -8.19 4.16
N PHE A 45 -10.24 -7.09 4.05
CA PHE A 45 -9.38 -6.56 5.10
C PHE A 45 -10.15 -5.76 6.16
N ALA A 46 -11.40 -5.41 5.89
CA ALA A 46 -12.32 -4.86 6.89
C ALA A 46 -13.06 -5.94 7.69
N GLU A 47 -13.09 -7.18 7.20
CA GLU A 47 -13.77 -8.30 7.84
C GLU A 47 -12.87 -9.02 8.86
N PRO A 48 -13.42 -9.52 9.98
CA PRO A 48 -12.71 -10.43 10.87
C PRO A 48 -12.20 -11.66 10.12
N GLY A 49 -10.99 -12.10 10.45
CA GLY A 49 -10.30 -13.13 9.69
C GLY A 49 -9.07 -13.66 10.41
N TRP A 50 -8.26 -14.43 9.69
CA TRP A 50 -6.97 -14.89 10.15
C TRP A 50 -5.94 -14.86 9.02
N VAL A 51 -4.67 -14.78 9.38
CA VAL A 51 -3.57 -14.91 8.41
C VAL A 51 -3.27 -16.39 8.21
N SER A 52 -3.38 -16.86 6.97
CA SER A 52 -2.78 -18.13 6.55
C SER A 52 -1.45 -17.82 5.88
N PHE A 53 -0.35 -18.45 6.32
CA PHE A 53 0.95 -18.25 5.70
C PHE A 53 1.91 -19.39 6.01
N ASN A 54 2.91 -19.53 5.14
CA ASN A 54 4.07 -20.38 5.34
C ASN A 54 5.31 -19.48 5.49
N ALA A 55 6.01 -19.57 6.62
CA ALA A 55 7.21 -18.75 6.88
C ALA A 55 8.33 -18.98 5.83
N SER A 56 8.34 -20.14 5.17
CA SER A 56 9.31 -20.47 4.12
C SER A 56 8.85 -20.04 2.72
N PHE A 57 7.58 -19.69 2.53
CA PHE A 57 7.01 -19.41 1.22
C PHE A 57 6.04 -18.24 1.27
N TYR A 58 6.51 -17.06 0.83
CA TYR A 58 5.76 -15.82 0.92
C TYR A 58 4.49 -15.80 0.06
N ASN A 59 4.41 -16.62 -1.00
CA ASN A 59 3.21 -16.71 -1.85
C ASN A 59 2.02 -17.34 -1.12
N ASP A 60 2.25 -18.02 0.00
CA ASP A 60 1.19 -18.66 0.78
C ASP A 60 0.52 -17.68 1.76
N ALA A 61 1.07 -16.47 1.93
CA ALA A 61 0.56 -15.51 2.89
C ALA A 61 -0.68 -14.78 2.37
N ASN A 62 -1.82 -14.97 3.04
CA ASN A 62 -3.08 -14.31 2.71
C ASN A 62 -3.93 -14.06 3.96
N TRP A 63 -4.74 -12.99 3.93
CA TRP A 63 -5.80 -12.76 4.92
C TRP A 63 -7.06 -13.51 4.49
N ILE A 64 -7.59 -14.35 5.37
CA ILE A 64 -8.79 -15.14 5.10
C ILE A 64 -9.92 -14.62 6.00
N PRO A 65 -10.94 -13.96 5.43
CA PRO A 65 -12.12 -13.56 6.18
C PRO A 65 -12.86 -14.78 6.74
N MET A 66 -13.47 -14.63 7.91
CA MET A 66 -14.34 -15.64 8.52
C MET A 66 -15.71 -15.72 7.84
N ASP A 67 -16.20 -14.60 7.32
CA ASP A 67 -17.45 -14.54 6.59
C ASP A 67 -17.24 -15.01 5.14
N SER A 68 -17.85 -16.16 4.80
CA SER A 68 -17.76 -16.73 3.45
C SER A 68 -18.45 -15.88 2.38
N SER A 69 -19.29 -14.91 2.77
CA SER A 69 -19.85 -13.91 1.85
C SER A 69 -18.82 -12.88 1.39
N CYS A 70 -17.68 -12.78 2.09
CA CYS A 70 -16.56 -11.94 1.69
C CYS A 70 -15.32 -12.79 1.37
N PRO A 71 -15.05 -13.08 0.09
CA PRO A 71 -13.91 -13.92 -0.27
C PRO A 71 -12.58 -13.20 0.01
N PRO A 72 -11.49 -13.96 0.28
CA PRO A 72 -10.15 -13.38 0.40
C PRO A 72 -9.75 -12.60 -0.85
N SER A 73 -8.92 -11.56 -0.67
CA SER A 73 -8.43 -10.75 -1.80
C SER A 73 -7.69 -11.58 -2.86
N PRO A 74 -7.73 -11.19 -4.15
CA PRO A 74 -6.95 -11.84 -5.20
C PRO A 74 -5.45 -11.82 -4.87
N ASP A 75 -4.69 -12.77 -5.40
CA ASP A 75 -3.23 -12.73 -5.27
C ASP A 75 -2.60 -11.75 -6.27
N TYR A 76 -2.67 -10.45 -5.95
CA TYR A 76 -2.11 -9.38 -6.78
C TYR A 76 -0.60 -9.50 -6.94
N LEU A 77 0.11 -9.98 -5.92
CA LEU A 77 1.56 -10.12 -5.96
C LEU A 77 2.00 -11.20 -6.93
N SER A 78 1.33 -12.36 -6.97
CA SER A 78 1.60 -13.40 -7.97
C SER A 78 1.23 -12.92 -9.38
N ALA A 79 0.12 -12.22 -9.53
CA ALA A 79 -0.28 -11.63 -10.81
C ALA A 79 0.78 -10.65 -11.34
N LEU A 80 1.29 -9.76 -10.48
CA LEU A 80 2.38 -8.84 -10.82
C LEU A 80 3.67 -9.60 -11.20
N ARG A 81 3.99 -10.69 -10.49
CA ARG A 81 5.11 -11.55 -10.86
C ARG A 81 4.91 -12.24 -12.22
N ALA A 82 3.69 -12.64 -12.55
CA ALA A 82 3.39 -13.32 -13.81
C ALA A 82 3.58 -12.39 -15.02
N ILE A 83 3.26 -11.10 -14.87
CA ILE A 83 3.45 -10.10 -15.94
C ILE A 83 4.82 -9.39 -15.87
N ARG A 84 5.70 -9.80 -14.96
CA ARG A 84 7.05 -9.25 -14.87
C ARG A 84 7.87 -9.72 -16.07
N ASN A 85 8.85 -8.91 -16.46
CA ASN A 85 9.84 -9.29 -17.45
C ASN A 85 9.30 -9.67 -18.84
N VAL A 86 8.17 -9.09 -19.25
CA VAL A 86 7.59 -9.30 -20.58
C VAL A 86 8.44 -8.59 -21.64
N PRO A 87 8.87 -9.28 -22.71
CA PRO A 87 9.71 -8.66 -23.74
C PRO A 87 9.01 -7.48 -24.39
N GLN A 88 9.69 -6.33 -24.47
CA GLN A 88 9.14 -5.13 -25.09
C GLN A 88 8.89 -5.31 -26.60
N SER A 89 9.60 -6.25 -27.24
CA SER A 89 9.41 -6.64 -28.63
C SER A 89 8.07 -7.35 -28.89
N LEU A 90 7.37 -7.81 -27.85
CA LEU A 90 6.05 -8.41 -28.04
C LEU A 90 5.06 -7.36 -28.58
N PRO A 91 4.15 -7.76 -29.49
CA PRO A 91 3.05 -6.92 -29.95
C PRO A 91 2.28 -6.34 -28.76
N LEU A 92 1.87 -5.07 -28.84
CA LEU A 92 1.11 -4.40 -27.77
C LEU A 92 -0.10 -5.23 -27.35
N SER A 93 -0.86 -5.80 -28.29
CA SER A 93 -2.02 -6.64 -27.99
C SER A 93 -1.68 -7.86 -27.11
N GLN A 94 -0.52 -8.49 -27.33
CA GLN A 94 -0.10 -9.63 -26.52
C GLN A 94 0.35 -9.21 -25.12
N ARG A 95 0.92 -8.01 -25.00
CA ARG A 95 1.25 -7.42 -23.70
C ARG A 95 0.00 -7.03 -22.92
N GLU A 96 -0.99 -6.43 -23.57
CA GLU A 96 -2.30 -6.14 -22.96
C GLU A 96 -3.01 -7.42 -22.52
N ASP A 97 -2.97 -8.49 -23.31
CA ASP A 97 -3.56 -9.78 -22.93
C ASP A 97 -2.97 -10.33 -21.62
N GLN A 98 -1.67 -10.13 -21.38
CA GLN A 98 -1.00 -10.52 -20.13
C GLN A 98 -1.43 -9.66 -18.94
N ILE A 99 -1.68 -8.36 -19.13
CA ILE A 99 -2.22 -7.48 -18.08
C ILE A 99 -3.62 -7.94 -17.65
N HIS A 100 -4.46 -8.27 -18.62
CA HIS A 100 -5.84 -8.67 -18.38
C HIS A 100 -5.98 -10.10 -17.85
N ARG A 101 -5.04 -10.97 -18.23
CA ARG A 101 -4.99 -12.38 -17.84
C ARG A 101 -3.54 -12.77 -17.58
N PRO A 102 -3.02 -12.46 -16.38
CA PRO A 102 -1.68 -12.89 -16.01
C PRO A 102 -1.57 -14.40 -16.10
N VAL A 103 -0.48 -14.89 -16.66
CA VAL A 103 -0.16 -16.32 -16.71
C VAL A 103 1.27 -16.49 -16.23
N GLU A 104 1.49 -17.33 -15.22
CA GLU A 104 2.84 -17.60 -14.78
C GLU A 104 3.63 -18.25 -15.93
N PRO A 105 4.79 -17.69 -16.32
CA PRO A 105 5.63 -18.35 -17.29
C PRO A 105 6.06 -19.69 -16.73
N SER A 106 5.74 -20.78 -17.43
CA SER A 106 6.25 -22.12 -17.11
C SER A 106 7.76 -22.02 -16.97
N SER A 107 8.32 -22.38 -15.81
CA SER A 107 9.72 -22.75 -15.76
C SER A 107 9.93 -23.79 -16.86
N GLN A 108 10.94 -23.61 -17.72
CA GLN A 108 11.21 -24.49 -18.87
C GLN A 108 11.63 -25.93 -18.46
N LYS A 109 11.19 -26.44 -17.31
CA LYS A 109 11.47 -27.80 -16.84
C LYS A 109 10.17 -28.50 -16.47
N GLU A 110 9.93 -29.61 -17.17
CA GLU A 110 8.87 -30.60 -17.01
C GLU A 110 7.53 -30.32 -17.70
N PHE A 111 7.57 -30.36 -19.04
CA PHE A 111 6.47 -30.92 -19.82
C PHE A 111 6.33 -32.43 -19.52
N GLN A 112 5.73 -32.79 -18.39
CA GLN A 112 5.17 -34.13 -18.26
C GLN A 112 3.87 -34.18 -19.08
N ARG A 113 3.94 -34.89 -20.21
CA ARG A 113 2.79 -35.22 -21.06
C ARG A 113 1.67 -35.85 -20.21
N GLY A 114 0.51 -35.19 -20.14
CA GLY A 114 -0.74 -35.88 -19.77
C GLY A 114 -1.72 -35.19 -18.81
N LYS A 115 -1.50 -33.94 -18.37
CA LYS A 115 -2.52 -33.19 -17.61
C LYS A 115 -2.82 -31.83 -18.27
N PRO A 116 -4.08 -31.36 -18.27
CA PRO A 116 -4.48 -30.14 -18.99
C PRO A 116 -3.74 -28.91 -18.44
N SER A 117 -3.31 -28.04 -19.35
CA SER A 117 -2.39 -26.91 -19.15
C SER A 117 -2.99 -25.67 -18.47
N ASP A 118 -3.96 -25.80 -17.57
CA ASP A 118 -4.69 -24.64 -17.02
C ASP A 118 -4.13 -24.06 -15.72
N ARG A 119 -3.21 -24.76 -15.03
CA ARG A 119 -2.73 -24.34 -13.69
C ARG A 119 -1.92 -23.04 -13.67
N HIS A 120 -1.47 -22.52 -14.81
CA HIS A 120 -0.66 -21.31 -14.88
C HIS A 120 -1.47 -20.01 -14.80
N SER A 121 -2.79 -20.09 -14.93
CA SER A 121 -3.70 -18.92 -14.89
C SER A 121 -4.37 -18.73 -13.52
N PHE A 122 -4.01 -19.56 -12.54
CA PHE A 122 -4.59 -19.57 -11.21
C PHE A 122 -3.49 -19.44 -10.15
N ASP A 123 -3.84 -18.82 -9.02
CA ASP A 123 -2.99 -18.77 -7.85
C ASP A 123 -2.94 -20.14 -7.12
N LEU A 124 -2.15 -20.20 -6.05
CA LEU A 124 -1.98 -21.40 -5.22
C LEU A 124 -3.27 -21.88 -4.55
N TRP A 125 -4.30 -21.03 -4.52
CA TRP A 125 -5.62 -21.30 -3.97
C TRP A 125 -6.62 -21.70 -5.05
N GLY A 126 -6.18 -21.84 -6.31
CA GLY A 126 -7.03 -22.21 -7.44
C GLY A 126 -7.93 -21.08 -7.93
N ARG A 127 -7.62 -19.82 -7.62
CA ARG A 127 -8.38 -18.62 -8.02
C ARG A 127 -7.71 -17.97 -9.22
N PRO A 128 -8.47 -17.44 -10.20
CA PRO A 128 -7.87 -16.78 -11.35
C PRO A 128 -7.13 -15.51 -10.91
N TYR A 129 -6.02 -15.21 -11.58
CA TYR A 129 -5.34 -13.94 -11.37
C TYR A 129 -6.23 -12.74 -11.75
N PRO A 130 -6.12 -11.62 -11.02
CA PRO A 130 -6.87 -10.40 -11.32
C PRO A 130 -6.41 -9.74 -12.62
N ASP A 131 -7.36 -9.04 -13.25
CA ASP A 131 -7.07 -8.05 -14.29
C ASP A 131 -6.33 -6.86 -13.65
N LEU A 132 -5.12 -6.57 -14.11
CA LEU A 132 -4.27 -5.52 -13.54
C LEU A 132 -4.42 -4.17 -14.26
N SER A 133 -5.35 -4.04 -15.21
CA SER A 133 -5.53 -2.82 -16.00
C SER A 133 -5.92 -1.59 -15.18
N PHE A 134 -6.45 -1.76 -13.96
CA PHE A 134 -6.74 -0.67 -13.03
C PHE A 134 -5.49 0.09 -12.55
N LEU A 135 -4.31 -0.54 -12.64
CA LEU A 135 -3.01 0.05 -12.31
C LEU A 135 -2.40 0.83 -13.49
N LYS A 136 -2.96 0.71 -14.70
CA LYS A 136 -2.30 1.23 -15.91
C LYS A 136 -2.13 2.75 -15.87
N GLY A 137 -0.88 3.21 -15.98
CA GLY A 137 -0.54 4.63 -15.96
C GLY A 137 -0.92 5.32 -14.65
N LYS A 138 -0.84 4.63 -13.51
CA LYS A 138 -1.20 5.18 -12.20
C LYS A 138 0.02 5.44 -11.34
N THR A 139 -0.01 6.55 -10.62
CA THR A 139 0.92 6.85 -9.52
C THR A 139 0.19 6.64 -8.20
N ILE A 140 0.70 5.75 -7.35
CA ILE A 140 0.17 5.44 -6.02
C ILE A 140 1.14 6.03 -5.00
N LEU A 141 0.64 6.90 -4.12
CA LEU A 141 1.46 7.61 -3.13
C LEU A 141 1.17 7.10 -1.72
N LEU A 142 2.20 6.61 -1.04
CA LEU A 142 2.16 6.18 0.34
C LEU A 142 2.78 7.28 1.21
N LEU A 143 1.93 8.07 1.87
CA LEU A 143 2.33 9.12 2.81
C LEU A 143 2.37 8.53 4.22
N GLY A 144 3.56 8.35 4.78
CA GLY A 144 3.65 7.77 6.12
C GLY A 144 5.07 7.68 6.64
N ASP A 145 5.23 6.83 7.65
CA ASP A 145 6.51 6.63 8.33
C ASP A 145 7.34 5.50 7.70
N SER A 146 8.37 5.09 8.44
CA SER A 146 9.32 4.06 8.00
C SER A 146 8.67 2.68 7.77
N VAL A 147 7.50 2.41 8.34
CA VAL A 147 6.73 1.19 8.12
C VAL A 147 6.20 1.13 6.69
N ASP A 148 5.68 2.24 6.18
CA ASP A 148 5.17 2.33 4.81
C ASP A 148 6.33 2.30 3.79
N ARG A 149 7.47 2.93 4.11
CA ARG A 149 8.71 2.78 3.33
C ARG A 149 9.15 1.33 3.25
N ASN A 150 9.25 0.63 4.39
CA ASN A 150 9.64 -0.78 4.43
C ASN A 150 8.61 -1.68 3.73
N SER A 151 7.32 -1.36 3.78
CA SER A 151 6.29 -2.06 3.00
C SER A 151 6.56 -1.98 1.50
N LEU A 152 6.99 -0.81 1.01
CA LEU A 152 7.34 -0.61 -0.40
C LEU A 152 8.64 -1.34 -0.78
N GLU A 153 9.64 -1.38 0.12
CA GLU A 153 10.82 -2.22 -0.06
C GLU A 153 10.44 -3.70 -0.16
N HIS A 154 9.54 -4.17 0.72
CA HIS A 154 9.02 -5.53 0.63
C HIS A 154 8.30 -5.78 -0.70
N LEU A 155 7.51 -4.83 -1.20
CA LEU A 155 6.86 -4.97 -2.51
C LEU A 155 7.88 -5.25 -3.59
N HIS A 156 8.91 -4.39 -3.72
CA HIS A 156 10.01 -4.56 -4.66
C HIS A 156 10.57 -5.99 -4.61
N GLN A 157 10.87 -6.49 -3.41
CA GLN A 157 11.41 -7.83 -3.22
C GLN A 157 10.40 -8.93 -3.58
N LEU A 158 9.13 -8.76 -3.23
CA LEU A 158 8.06 -9.74 -3.43
C LEU A 158 7.71 -9.94 -4.90
N ILE A 159 7.74 -8.89 -5.71
CA ILE A 159 7.42 -8.98 -7.15
C ILE A 159 8.65 -8.99 -8.05
N HIS A 160 9.84 -8.74 -7.48
CA HIS A 160 11.11 -8.55 -8.20
C HIS A 160 11.02 -7.39 -9.20
N ALA A 161 10.49 -6.26 -8.74
CA ALA A 161 10.46 -5.02 -9.50
C ALA A 161 11.73 -4.21 -9.26
N ASP A 162 12.03 -3.26 -10.13
CA ASP A 162 13.10 -2.30 -9.87
C ASP A 162 12.65 -1.23 -8.87
N VAL A 163 13.61 -0.77 -8.07
CA VAL A 163 13.43 0.33 -7.13
C VAL A 163 14.43 1.43 -7.43
N ARG A 164 14.02 2.68 -7.28
CA ARG A 164 14.94 3.82 -7.29
C ARG A 164 14.64 4.79 -6.14
N SER A 165 15.70 5.42 -5.68
CA SER A 165 15.63 6.58 -4.80
C SER A 165 15.47 7.83 -5.68
N LEU A 166 14.61 8.76 -5.26
CA LEU A 166 14.25 9.97 -6.00
C LEU A 166 14.83 11.21 -5.35
N HIS A 167 15.20 12.20 -6.16
CA HIS A 167 15.32 13.58 -5.70
C HIS A 167 13.92 14.19 -5.60
N TYR A 168 13.65 14.99 -4.55
CA TYR A 168 12.35 15.65 -4.34
C TYR A 168 11.98 16.59 -5.49
N ASP A 169 12.91 17.47 -5.87
CA ASP A 169 12.65 18.51 -6.88
C ASP A 169 12.96 18.09 -8.33
N ASP A 170 13.68 16.97 -8.53
CA ASP A 170 14.13 16.55 -9.86
C ASP A 170 14.23 15.03 -9.99
N ILE A 171 13.09 14.41 -10.26
CA ILE A 171 12.97 12.95 -10.42
C ILE A 171 13.82 12.37 -11.59
N SER A 172 14.45 13.22 -12.41
CA SER A 172 15.33 12.81 -13.51
C SER A 172 16.79 12.65 -13.08
N HIS A 173 17.16 13.14 -11.91
CA HIS A 173 18.48 13.01 -11.32
C HIS A 173 18.45 12.17 -10.04
N PRO A 174 19.53 11.42 -9.76
CA PRO A 174 19.64 10.75 -8.47
C PRO A 174 19.71 11.79 -7.35
N PRO A 175 19.23 11.46 -6.14
CA PRO A 175 19.46 12.32 -4.99
C PRO A 175 20.97 12.51 -4.72
N PRO A 176 21.37 13.61 -4.06
CA PRO A 176 22.75 13.90 -3.72
C PRO A 176 23.39 12.74 -2.94
N SER A 177 24.67 12.45 -3.22
CA SER A 177 25.37 11.30 -2.64
C SER A 177 25.58 11.40 -1.13
N ASP A 178 25.48 12.59 -0.57
CA ASP A 178 25.56 12.89 0.86
C ASP A 178 24.23 12.73 1.60
N TRP A 179 23.11 12.53 0.88
CA TRP A 179 21.84 12.19 1.52
C TRP A 179 21.84 10.76 2.03
N ASP A 180 21.33 10.55 3.24
CA ASP A 180 21.07 9.20 3.73
C ASP A 180 20.03 8.52 2.83
N PRO A 181 20.25 7.32 2.27
CA PRO A 181 19.28 6.67 1.39
C PRO A 181 17.88 6.50 2.02
N ARG A 182 17.80 6.42 3.36
CA ARG A 182 16.56 6.33 4.13
C ARG A 182 15.72 7.60 4.09
N SER A 183 16.37 8.74 3.84
CA SER A 183 15.78 10.08 3.82
C SER A 183 15.07 10.43 2.52
N THR A 184 15.26 9.60 1.50
CA THR A 184 14.81 9.87 0.13
C THR A 184 13.48 9.18 -0.16
N PRO A 185 12.61 9.75 -1.02
CA PRO A 185 11.47 9.03 -1.55
C PRO A 185 11.93 7.84 -2.37
N TRP A 186 11.23 6.73 -2.24
CA TRP A 186 11.49 5.52 -3.02
C TRP A 186 10.35 5.31 -4.01
N GLU A 187 10.71 4.89 -5.23
CA GLU A 187 9.78 4.49 -6.28
C GLU A 187 9.99 3.02 -6.62
N VAL A 188 8.92 2.24 -6.59
CA VAL A 188 8.83 0.94 -7.27
C VAL A 188 8.13 1.16 -8.61
N ASN A 189 8.86 0.92 -9.70
CA ASN A 189 8.35 1.13 -11.05
C ASN A 189 7.85 -0.18 -11.66
N LEU A 190 6.57 -0.24 -11.97
CA LEU A 190 5.90 -1.34 -12.68
C LEU A 190 5.68 -0.94 -14.15
N GLY A 191 6.70 -0.40 -14.81
CA GLY A 191 6.58 0.22 -16.11
C GLY A 191 7.61 -0.23 -17.12
N LEU A 192 7.70 0.52 -18.21
CA LEU A 192 8.88 0.55 -19.05
C LEU A 192 9.93 1.35 -18.27
N LEU A 193 11.11 0.75 -18.04
CA LEU A 193 12.27 1.55 -17.67
C LEU A 193 12.56 2.47 -18.87
N HIS A 194 12.07 3.71 -18.83
CA HIS A 194 12.47 4.67 -19.83
C HIS A 194 13.98 4.92 -19.65
N PRO A 195 14.78 4.90 -20.73
CA PRO A 195 16.24 5.08 -20.67
C PRO A 195 16.67 6.51 -20.30
N ARG A 196 15.78 7.34 -19.73
CA ARG A 196 16.18 8.63 -19.15
C ARG A 196 16.91 8.33 -17.84
N ASN A 197 18.23 8.10 -17.95
CA ASN A 197 19.21 8.07 -16.87
C ASN A 197 18.85 7.24 -15.62
N TYR A 198 18.47 5.97 -15.81
CA TYR A 198 18.57 4.96 -14.73
C TYR A 198 20.03 4.54 -14.54
N SER A 199 20.90 5.45 -14.06
CA SER A 199 22.30 5.12 -13.77
C SER A 199 22.48 4.30 -12.49
N ASN A 200 21.45 4.24 -11.63
CA ASN A 200 21.53 3.65 -10.28
C ASN A 200 20.65 2.40 -10.09
N ALA A 201 20.00 1.89 -11.14
CA ALA A 201 19.29 0.61 -11.04
C ALA A 201 20.31 -0.54 -10.94
N SER A 202 20.05 -1.49 -10.04
CA SER A 202 20.94 -2.65 -9.81
C SER A 202 21.03 -3.61 -11.01
N ALA A 203 20.10 -3.52 -11.98
CA ALA A 203 20.20 -4.17 -13.29
C ALA A 203 19.20 -3.59 -14.33
N PRO A 204 19.52 -2.53 -15.10
CA PRO A 204 18.62 -2.03 -16.13
C PRO A 204 18.60 -2.96 -17.36
N ASP A 205 17.79 -4.02 -17.34
CA ASP A 205 17.43 -4.74 -18.57
C ASP A 205 16.31 -3.98 -19.29
N ASN A 206 16.71 -2.96 -20.05
CA ASN A 206 15.81 -2.07 -20.82
C ASN A 206 15.00 -2.81 -21.91
N LEU A 207 15.13 -4.13 -22.07
CA LEU A 207 14.37 -4.94 -23.03
C LEU A 207 13.08 -5.53 -22.45
N ARG A 208 12.83 -5.33 -21.16
CA ARG A 208 11.75 -5.96 -20.41
C ARG A 208 10.86 -4.93 -19.72
N ALA A 209 9.60 -5.30 -19.47
CA ALA A 209 8.61 -4.44 -18.80
C ALA A 209 7.59 -5.28 -18.03
N PHE A 210 6.89 -4.65 -17.08
CA PHE A 210 5.66 -5.20 -16.46
C PHE A 210 4.49 -5.18 -17.45
N ALA A 211 4.62 -5.89 -18.57
CA ALA A 211 3.68 -5.90 -19.70
C ALA A 211 3.22 -4.51 -20.20
N GLY A 212 3.90 -3.42 -19.81
CA GLY A 212 3.48 -2.05 -20.14
C GLY A 212 2.46 -1.42 -19.18
N LEU A 213 2.36 -1.86 -17.92
CA LEU A 213 1.50 -1.24 -16.91
C LEU A 213 1.80 0.26 -16.72
N ASN A 214 3.08 0.65 -16.68
CA ASN A 214 3.50 2.02 -16.37
C ASN A 214 2.89 2.54 -15.05
N CYS A 215 2.82 1.68 -14.03
CA CYS A 215 2.38 2.05 -12.69
C CYS A 215 3.59 2.39 -11.80
N LYS A 216 3.46 3.39 -10.94
CA LYS A 216 4.51 3.81 -10.00
C LYS A 216 3.97 3.80 -8.59
N LEU A 217 4.73 3.24 -7.65
CA LEU A 217 4.41 3.30 -6.23
C LEU A 217 5.50 4.09 -5.53
N ILE A 218 5.13 5.19 -4.90
CA ILE A 218 6.06 6.16 -4.33
C ILE A 218 5.80 6.30 -2.84
N ASN A 219 6.85 6.28 -2.02
CA ASN A 219 6.74 6.60 -0.60
C ASN A 219 7.15 8.06 -0.33
N GLY A 220 6.25 8.82 0.29
CA GLY A 220 6.51 10.14 0.88
C GLY A 220 6.72 10.02 2.39
N PHE A 221 7.97 9.87 2.81
CA PHE A 221 8.35 9.66 4.21
C PHE A 221 8.38 10.96 5.03
N PHE A 222 7.75 10.94 6.21
CA PHE A 222 7.82 12.04 7.19
C PHE A 222 7.88 11.55 8.65
N TYR A 223 8.39 12.39 9.54
CA TYR A 223 8.63 12.09 10.96
C TYR A 223 7.41 12.38 11.84
N GLY A 224 6.25 11.85 11.43
CA GLY A 224 4.98 12.11 12.10
C GLY A 224 4.51 13.56 11.94
N LEU A 225 3.71 14.02 12.89
CA LEU A 225 3.01 15.31 12.88
C LEU A 225 3.75 16.42 13.61
N ASP A 226 5.04 16.20 13.91
CA ASP A 226 5.94 17.14 14.57
C ASP A 226 5.86 18.53 13.91
N ASP A 227 5.57 19.53 14.74
CA ASP A 227 5.45 20.95 14.38
C ASP A 227 6.55 21.80 15.03
N THR A 228 7.56 21.16 15.61
CA THR A 228 8.65 21.81 16.35
C THR A 228 10.05 21.47 15.85
N GLU A 229 10.16 20.64 14.81
CA GLU A 229 11.43 20.19 14.25
C GLU A 229 12.30 19.38 15.24
N GLU A 230 11.66 18.66 16.19
CA GLU A 230 12.30 17.79 17.18
C GLU A 230 13.12 16.67 16.50
N PHE A 231 12.70 16.24 15.31
CA PHE A 231 13.41 15.21 14.55
C PHE A 231 14.50 15.73 13.60
N SER A 232 14.75 17.04 13.55
CA SER A 232 15.84 17.64 12.73
C SER A 232 17.24 17.12 13.07
N VAL A 233 17.40 16.52 14.25
CA VAL A 233 18.64 15.87 14.71
C VAL A 233 18.89 14.49 14.09
N GLN A 234 17.91 13.91 13.37
CA GLN A 234 18.12 12.63 12.69
C GLN A 234 18.97 12.84 11.44
N GLY A 235 19.96 11.96 11.22
CA GLY A 235 20.85 12.08 10.07
C GLY A 235 20.16 11.88 8.71
N ASP A 236 18.97 11.27 8.71
CA ASP A 236 18.12 11.09 7.55
C ASP A 236 16.97 12.12 7.46
N TRP A 237 17.00 13.18 8.28
CA TRP A 237 15.99 14.24 8.23
C TRP A 237 16.28 15.27 7.14
N HIS A 238 15.24 15.75 6.47
CA HIS A 238 15.28 16.86 5.51
C HIS A 238 14.15 17.83 5.77
N ALA A 239 14.40 19.12 5.55
CA ALA A 239 13.36 20.14 5.60
C ALA A 239 12.34 20.00 4.44
N PRO A 240 11.10 20.49 4.62
CA PRO A 240 10.50 20.94 5.88
C PRO A 240 10.10 19.76 6.79
N GLY A 241 10.11 19.94 8.12
CA GLY A 241 9.65 18.89 9.03
C GLY A 241 8.13 18.79 9.13
N LEU A 242 7.43 19.92 9.01
CA LEU A 242 5.97 19.97 9.06
C LEU A 242 5.35 19.13 7.93
N ALA A 243 4.58 18.10 8.28
CA ALA A 243 4.01 17.15 7.32
C ALA A 243 3.18 17.83 6.21
N GLU A 244 2.40 18.87 6.53
CA GLU A 244 1.61 19.63 5.56
C GLU A 244 2.48 20.40 4.56
N ASN A 245 3.63 20.92 5.01
CA ASN A 245 4.57 21.57 4.11
C ASN A 245 5.25 20.54 3.22
N ARG A 246 5.59 19.35 3.74
CA ARG A 246 6.13 18.26 2.89
C ARG A 246 5.16 17.86 1.79
N VAL A 247 3.85 17.83 2.06
CA VAL A 247 2.82 17.58 1.03
C VAL A 247 2.93 18.60 -0.11
N ARG A 248 2.94 19.89 0.20
CA ARG A 248 2.93 20.97 -0.80
C ARG A 248 4.28 21.25 -1.46
N GLU A 249 5.36 21.14 -0.70
CA GLU A 249 6.69 21.59 -1.11
C GLU A 249 7.55 20.44 -1.63
N LEU A 250 7.27 19.20 -1.23
CA LEU A 250 8.05 18.03 -1.66
C LEU A 250 7.25 17.07 -2.52
N TYR A 251 6.10 16.59 -2.03
CA TYR A 251 5.39 15.49 -2.70
C TYR A 251 4.55 15.96 -3.90
N GLU A 252 3.91 17.12 -3.81
CA GLU A 252 3.18 17.71 -4.93
C GLU A 252 4.10 18.00 -6.13
N PRO A 253 5.23 18.72 -5.98
CA PRO A 253 6.13 18.95 -7.11
C PRO A 253 6.70 17.65 -7.69
N MET A 254 7.11 16.72 -6.82
CA MET A 254 7.64 15.41 -7.23
C MET A 254 6.62 14.62 -8.05
N THR A 255 5.38 14.51 -7.59
CA THR A 255 4.33 13.77 -8.33
C THR A 255 3.90 14.48 -9.60
N ARG A 256 3.93 15.82 -9.63
CA ARG A 256 3.67 16.62 -10.84
C ARG A 256 4.76 16.44 -11.90
N ALA A 257 6.02 16.21 -11.50
CA ALA A 257 7.15 16.08 -12.42
C ALA A 257 7.04 14.88 -13.39
N TYR A 258 6.19 13.89 -13.09
CA TYR A 258 5.88 12.80 -14.02
C TYR A 258 5.06 13.24 -15.24
N GLY A 259 4.36 14.38 -15.14
CA GLY A 259 3.63 15.00 -16.25
C GLY A 259 2.33 14.29 -16.63
N ILE A 260 1.62 14.88 -17.59
CA ILE A 260 0.27 14.44 -18.02
C ILE A 260 0.26 13.00 -18.55
N GLU A 261 1.33 12.57 -19.22
CA GLU A 261 1.41 11.23 -19.85
C GLU A 261 1.44 10.09 -18.80
N ASP A 262 1.92 10.37 -17.60
CA ASP A 262 1.98 9.43 -16.46
C ASP A 262 0.89 9.72 -15.40
N GLY A 263 -0.03 10.64 -15.70
CA GLY A 263 -1.04 11.18 -14.78
C GLY A 263 -0.50 12.36 -13.98
N GLU A 264 -1.15 13.53 -14.07
CA GLU A 264 -0.80 14.66 -13.20
C GLU A 264 -1.18 14.32 -11.74
N GLY A 265 -0.18 13.97 -10.94
CA GLY A 265 -0.36 13.67 -9.52
C GLY A 265 -0.74 12.21 -9.22
N PRO A 266 -0.97 11.89 -7.93
CA PRO A 266 -1.34 10.55 -7.49
C PRO A 266 -2.78 10.21 -7.87
N ALA A 267 -2.98 8.97 -8.35
CA ALA A 267 -4.30 8.39 -8.53
C ALA A 267 -4.87 7.79 -7.23
N PHE A 268 -4.01 7.49 -6.26
CA PHE A 268 -4.40 6.95 -4.96
C PHE A 268 -3.43 7.41 -3.88
N ILE A 269 -3.95 7.69 -2.68
CA ILE A 269 -3.12 8.02 -1.51
C ILE A 269 -3.47 7.11 -0.34
N MET A 270 -2.47 6.45 0.23
CA MET A 270 -2.55 5.84 1.56
C MET A 270 -1.81 6.74 2.55
N LEU A 271 -2.49 7.15 3.63
CA LEU A 271 -1.96 8.05 4.64
C LEU A 271 -1.89 7.37 6.01
N GLN A 272 -0.76 7.51 6.69
CA GLN A 272 -0.61 7.14 8.09
C GLN A 272 0.29 8.12 8.85
N SER A 273 -0.04 8.32 10.14
CA SER A 273 0.88 8.85 11.13
C SER A 273 0.60 8.19 12.47
N GLY A 274 1.64 7.90 13.25
CA GLY A 274 1.46 7.41 14.61
C GLY A 274 2.73 7.00 15.33
N LEU A 275 3.63 6.22 14.72
CA LEU A 275 4.82 5.75 15.44
C LEU A 275 5.78 6.91 15.74
N TRP A 276 6.09 7.75 14.76
CA TRP A 276 6.90 8.94 15.02
C TRP A 276 6.22 9.93 15.99
N ASP A 277 4.88 9.99 16.01
CA ASP A 277 4.14 10.81 17.00
C ASP A 277 4.31 10.26 18.42
N LEU A 278 4.29 8.95 18.58
CA LEU A 278 4.55 8.28 19.86
C LEU A 278 5.99 8.48 20.31
N ALA A 279 6.95 8.43 19.38
CA ALA A 279 8.34 8.78 19.66
C ALA A 279 8.48 10.24 20.06
N PHE A 280 7.76 11.16 19.41
CA PHE A 280 7.75 12.58 19.74
C PHE A 280 7.26 12.81 21.18
N PHE A 281 6.13 12.22 21.55
CA PHE A 281 5.63 12.28 22.92
C PHE A 281 6.61 11.65 23.92
N GLY A 282 7.18 10.47 23.58
CA GLY A 282 8.15 9.78 24.41
C GLY A 282 9.42 10.59 24.67
N ARG A 283 9.95 11.29 23.65
CA ARG A 283 11.09 12.20 23.78
C ARG A 283 10.79 13.37 24.72
N ARG A 284 9.62 14.00 24.58
CA ARG A 284 9.21 15.11 25.46
C ARG A 284 8.99 14.65 26.90
N ASN A 285 8.35 13.50 27.09
CA ASN A 285 8.21 12.90 28.43
C ASN A 285 9.60 12.68 29.04
N ARG A 286 10.55 12.13 28.28
CA ARG A 286 11.93 11.96 28.74
C ARG A 286 12.60 13.28 29.12
N GLN A 287 12.52 14.31 28.27
CA GLN A 287 13.08 15.64 28.52
C GLN A 287 12.51 16.27 29.80
N ASN A 288 11.23 16.03 30.07
CA ASN A 288 10.53 16.50 31.27
C ASN A 288 10.67 15.56 32.48
N ASN A 289 11.40 14.45 32.35
CA ASN A 289 11.53 13.41 33.38
C ASN A 289 10.18 12.81 33.81
N GLU A 290 9.28 12.62 32.85
CA GLU A 290 7.96 12.01 32.98
C GLU A 290 7.96 10.56 32.51
N THR A 291 7.04 9.75 33.04
CA THR A 291 6.86 8.36 32.65
C THR A 291 6.06 8.22 31.35
N THR A 292 6.39 7.21 30.54
CA THR A 292 5.55 6.80 29.40
C THR A 292 4.60 5.65 29.70
N GLU A 293 4.66 5.07 30.90
CA GLU A 293 3.78 3.96 31.32
C GLU A 293 2.30 4.37 31.42
N GLY A 294 2.01 5.67 31.55
CA GLY A 294 0.66 6.21 31.53
C GLY A 294 0.10 6.44 30.12
N PRO A 295 -1.22 6.57 29.96
CA PRO A 295 -1.86 6.97 28.71
C PRO A 295 -1.43 8.37 28.25
N LEU A 296 -1.63 8.65 26.96
CA LEU A 296 -1.55 10.01 26.44
C LEU A 296 -2.58 10.90 27.17
N GLY A 297 -2.14 12.08 27.58
CA GLY A 297 -2.98 13.09 28.22
C GLY A 297 -3.94 13.74 27.22
N VAL A 298 -4.93 14.48 27.74
CA VAL A 298 -5.95 15.17 26.92
C VAL A 298 -5.31 16.13 25.92
N GLU A 299 -4.32 16.92 26.34
CA GLU A 299 -3.63 17.88 25.46
C GLU A 299 -2.88 17.18 24.32
N GLN A 300 -2.22 16.05 24.58
CA GLN A 300 -1.52 15.27 23.56
C GLN A 300 -2.49 14.67 22.54
N MET A 301 -3.64 14.17 23.02
CA MET A 301 -4.69 13.63 22.15
C MET A 301 -5.36 14.71 21.30
N ASP A 302 -5.60 15.90 21.87
CA ASP A 302 -6.18 17.03 21.14
C ASP A 302 -5.22 17.59 20.09
N TRP A 303 -3.94 17.76 20.47
CA TRP A 303 -2.89 18.14 19.53
C TRP A 303 -2.81 17.15 18.38
N TRP A 304 -2.70 15.84 18.66
CA TRP A 304 -2.55 14.83 17.60
C TRP A 304 -3.72 14.84 16.63
N GLN A 305 -4.96 14.87 17.13
CA GLN A 305 -6.15 14.90 16.27
C GLN A 305 -6.21 16.18 15.43
N THR A 306 -5.86 17.34 16.01
CA THR A 306 -5.81 18.62 15.29
C THR A 306 -4.79 18.58 14.16
N ARG A 307 -3.57 18.11 14.44
CA ARG A 307 -2.50 17.99 13.44
C ARG A 307 -2.85 16.97 12.36
N PHE A 308 -3.45 15.83 12.71
CA PHE A 308 -3.82 14.81 11.72
C PHE A 308 -4.96 15.29 10.80
N ARG A 309 -5.96 16.01 11.33
CA ARG A 309 -6.98 16.68 10.52
C ARG A 309 -6.38 17.73 9.60
N SER A 310 -5.37 18.47 10.07
CA SER A 310 -4.66 19.46 9.27
C SER A 310 -3.88 18.82 8.11
N LEU A 311 -3.21 17.68 8.35
CA LEU A 311 -2.57 16.90 7.30
C LEU A 311 -3.56 16.35 6.28
N ILE A 312 -4.69 15.79 6.72
CA ILE A 312 -5.77 15.35 5.83
C ILE A 312 -6.26 16.52 4.96
N ARG A 313 -6.44 17.70 5.56
CA ARG A 313 -6.86 18.90 4.82
C ARG A 313 -5.81 19.29 3.77
N ALA A 314 -4.53 19.34 4.14
CA ALA A 314 -3.46 19.65 3.19
C ALA A 314 -3.43 18.67 2.01
N VAL A 315 -3.61 17.37 2.25
CA VAL A 315 -3.70 16.34 1.19
C VAL A 315 -4.92 16.57 0.29
N LYS A 316 -6.10 16.79 0.87
CA LYS A 316 -7.34 17.04 0.10
C LYS A 316 -7.32 18.36 -0.68
N ASP A 317 -6.68 19.40 -0.14
CA ASP A 317 -6.55 20.68 -0.84
C ASP A 317 -5.57 20.56 -2.03
N THR A 318 -4.53 19.73 -1.88
CA THR A 318 -3.50 19.49 -2.90
C THR A 318 -4.02 18.57 -4.01
N TRP A 319 -4.74 17.50 -3.64
CA TRP A 319 -5.27 16.51 -4.57
C TRP A 319 -6.76 16.22 -4.26
N PRO A 320 -7.68 17.12 -4.64
CA PRO A 320 -9.09 17.06 -4.23
C PRO A 320 -9.85 15.85 -4.77
N ASP A 321 -9.47 15.38 -5.96
CA ASP A 321 -10.15 14.27 -6.65
C ASP A 321 -9.48 12.92 -6.40
N THR A 322 -8.38 12.88 -5.65
CA THR A 322 -7.61 11.64 -5.40
C THR A 322 -8.17 10.91 -4.19
N PRO A 323 -8.55 9.62 -4.34
CA PRO A 323 -8.98 8.83 -3.20
C PRO A 323 -7.90 8.70 -2.13
N LEU A 324 -8.31 8.98 -0.90
CA LEU A 324 -7.47 8.97 0.30
C LEU A 324 -7.97 7.89 1.26
N TRP A 325 -7.07 6.98 1.65
CA TRP A 325 -7.27 5.95 2.66
C TRP A 325 -6.40 6.18 3.87
N ILE A 326 -6.94 5.91 5.06
CA ILE A 326 -6.18 5.96 6.31
C ILE A 326 -5.70 4.54 6.65
N ARG A 327 -4.40 4.34 6.84
CA ARG A 327 -3.87 3.12 7.44
C ARG A 327 -3.68 3.30 8.93
N THR A 328 -4.25 2.41 9.74
CA THR A 328 -4.05 2.47 11.20
C THR A 328 -2.64 2.04 11.61
N THR A 329 -2.14 2.66 12.67
CA THR A 329 -0.87 2.31 13.31
C THR A 329 -1.03 0.97 14.01
N HIS A 330 -0.13 0.01 13.78
CA HIS A 330 -0.19 -1.33 14.35
C HIS A 330 0.45 -1.43 15.73
N ARG A 331 0.06 -2.44 16.51
CA ARG A 331 0.68 -2.75 17.79
C ARG A 331 2.06 -3.38 17.57
N ILE A 332 3.06 -2.88 18.28
CA ILE A 332 4.43 -3.39 18.25
C ILE A 332 4.62 -4.55 19.24
N GLY A 333 3.91 -4.62 20.37
CA GLY A 333 4.11 -5.69 21.34
C GLY A 333 5.39 -5.54 22.16
N GLU A 334 6.02 -6.63 22.60
CA GLU A 334 7.18 -6.58 23.51
C GLU A 334 8.41 -5.90 22.86
N GLN A 335 8.89 -4.83 23.49
CA GLN A 335 9.86 -3.91 22.88
C GLN A 335 11.21 -4.05 23.55
N PHE A 336 12.04 -4.95 23.02
CA PHE A 336 13.43 -5.01 23.47
C PHE A 336 14.27 -3.87 22.86
N TRP A 337 14.19 -3.68 21.53
CA TRP A 337 15.09 -2.78 20.78
C TRP A 337 14.39 -1.59 20.09
N ALA A 338 13.06 -1.61 20.00
CA ALA A 338 12.27 -0.57 19.35
C ALA A 338 12.13 0.70 20.23
N ALA A 339 12.17 0.56 21.54
CA ALA A 339 11.89 1.61 22.52
C ALA A 339 13.07 2.55 22.83
N HIS A 340 14.02 2.71 21.90
CA HIS A 340 15.19 3.56 22.12
C HIS A 340 15.07 4.89 21.38
N ASP A 341 15.60 5.94 22.00
CA ASP A 341 15.85 7.18 21.30
C ASP A 341 16.96 6.99 20.27
N TRP A 342 16.63 7.11 18.99
CA TRP A 342 17.56 6.91 17.87
C TRP A 342 18.57 8.06 17.68
N GLN A 343 18.67 9.01 18.62
CA GLN A 343 19.72 10.02 18.60
C GLN A 343 21.12 9.39 18.74
N ALA A 344 22.06 9.86 17.92
CA ALA A 344 23.45 9.43 17.96
C ALA A 344 24.10 9.74 19.33
N GLY A 345 24.78 8.76 19.91
CA GLY A 345 25.55 8.92 21.16
C GLY A 345 24.81 8.54 22.45
N LEU A 346 23.51 8.24 22.40
CA LEU A 346 22.79 7.70 23.57
C LEU A 346 23.03 6.19 23.69
N LYS A 347 23.43 5.72 24.87
CA LYS A 347 23.66 4.28 25.13
C LYS A 347 22.37 3.51 24.91
N HIS A 348 22.37 2.59 23.94
CA HIS A 348 21.31 1.62 23.73
C HIS A 348 21.23 0.65 24.93
N GLY A 349 20.06 0.50 25.53
CA GLY A 349 19.81 -0.47 26.60
C GLY A 349 18.73 -0.07 27.59
N LEU A 350 18.27 -1.05 28.38
CA LEU A 350 17.29 -0.92 29.47
C LEU A 350 17.88 -0.19 30.72
N GLY A 351 18.80 0.74 30.50
CA GLY A 351 19.51 1.46 31.56
C GLY A 351 18.69 2.60 32.18
N LYS A 352 19.28 3.27 33.17
CA LYS A 352 18.70 4.46 33.80
C LYS A 352 18.38 5.52 32.73
N GLY A 353 17.10 5.89 32.60
CA GLY A 353 16.61 6.83 31.58
C GLY A 353 16.04 6.18 30.32
N PHE A 354 15.84 4.85 30.31
CA PHE A 354 15.02 4.17 29.31
C PHE A 354 13.57 4.67 29.36
N VAL A 355 12.97 4.89 28.20
CA VAL A 355 11.59 5.33 28.04
C VAL A 355 10.95 4.50 26.94
N ASN A 356 9.90 3.75 27.27
CA ASN A 356 9.14 3.03 26.24
C ASN A 356 8.34 4.02 25.41
N PHE A 357 8.70 4.22 24.15
CA PHE A 357 8.01 5.16 23.27
C PHE A 357 6.67 4.63 22.76
N PHE A 358 6.49 3.31 22.69
CA PHE A 358 5.32 2.72 22.05
C PHE A 358 4.52 1.78 22.95
N PRO A 359 4.23 2.12 24.21
CA PRO A 359 3.45 1.25 25.07
C PRO A 359 2.06 1.01 24.47
N ASP A 360 1.56 -0.22 24.61
CA ASP A 360 0.40 -0.72 23.87
C ASP A 360 -0.84 0.17 24.02
N HIS A 361 -1.07 0.72 25.21
CA HIS A 361 -2.21 1.61 25.45
C HIS A 361 -2.10 2.94 24.69
N ARG A 362 -0.90 3.49 24.50
CA ARG A 362 -0.71 4.72 23.70
C ARG A 362 -0.88 4.43 22.21
N VAL A 363 -0.35 3.30 21.73
CA VAL A 363 -0.60 2.83 20.35
C VAL A 363 -2.10 2.65 20.10
N HIS A 364 -2.80 2.05 21.07
CA HIS A 364 -4.25 1.92 21.02
C HIS A 364 -4.96 3.28 20.97
N GLN A 365 -4.55 4.26 21.79
CA GLN A 365 -5.11 5.62 21.74
C GLN A 365 -4.91 6.27 20.37
N ILE A 366 -3.70 6.21 19.79
CA ILE A 366 -3.44 6.70 18.42
C ILE A 366 -4.39 6.05 17.41
N ARG A 367 -4.51 4.71 17.43
CA ARG A 367 -5.43 4.00 16.53
C ARG A 367 -6.87 4.48 16.70
N GLN A 368 -7.36 4.61 17.93
CA GLN A 368 -8.74 5.08 18.16
C GLN A 368 -8.94 6.50 17.63
N MET A 369 -7.95 7.38 17.80
CA MET A 369 -7.99 8.73 17.22
C MET A 369 -7.95 8.70 15.69
N GLN A 370 -7.15 7.82 15.06
CA GLN A 370 -7.16 7.62 13.60
C GLN A 370 -8.54 7.20 13.10
N LEU A 371 -9.18 6.23 13.77
CA LEU A 371 -10.51 5.75 13.42
C LEU A 371 -11.58 6.84 13.59
N ALA A 372 -11.52 7.60 14.69
CA ALA A 372 -12.44 8.70 14.96
C ALA A 372 -12.32 9.80 13.90
N VAL A 373 -11.08 10.26 13.63
CA VAL A 373 -10.82 11.29 12.61
C VAL A 373 -11.20 10.80 11.22
N ALA A 374 -10.88 9.56 10.84
CA ALA A 374 -11.27 9.01 9.54
C ALA A 374 -12.79 9.01 9.36
N ARG A 375 -13.55 8.59 10.39
CA ARG A 375 -15.02 8.62 10.38
C ARG A 375 -15.56 10.04 10.24
N GLU A 376 -15.04 10.99 11.02
CA GLU A 376 -15.43 12.41 10.92
C GLU A 376 -15.16 12.98 9.52
N GLN A 377 -14.08 12.55 8.88
CA GLN A 377 -13.65 13.02 7.56
C GLN A 377 -14.26 12.24 6.39
N GLY A 378 -15.11 11.24 6.68
CA GLY A 378 -15.73 10.37 5.68
C GLY A 378 -14.71 9.55 4.88
N LEU A 379 -13.59 9.15 5.50
CA LEU A 379 -12.50 8.44 4.85
C LEU A 379 -12.57 6.94 5.14
N PRO A 380 -12.29 6.08 4.14
CA PRO A 380 -12.11 4.65 4.35
C PRO A 380 -10.82 4.38 5.14
N VAL A 381 -10.80 3.24 5.82
CA VAL A 381 -9.70 2.84 6.72
C VAL A 381 -9.24 1.43 6.37
N PHE A 382 -7.93 1.29 6.16
CA PHE A 382 -7.24 0.01 6.24
C PHE A 382 -6.79 -0.21 7.70
N ASP A 383 -7.53 -1.01 8.46
CA ASP A 383 -7.24 -1.22 9.88
C ASP A 383 -6.14 -2.28 10.11
N PHE A 384 -4.92 -1.96 9.64
CA PHE A 384 -3.78 -2.86 9.71
C PHE A 384 -3.46 -3.31 11.14
N TYR A 385 -3.73 -2.49 12.16
CA TYR A 385 -3.61 -2.91 13.56
C TYR A 385 -4.36 -4.20 13.85
N ASN A 386 -5.62 -4.30 13.40
CA ASN A 386 -6.46 -5.46 13.71
C ASN A 386 -5.96 -6.72 13.01
N ILE A 387 -5.46 -6.57 11.78
CA ILE A 387 -4.89 -7.66 10.99
C ILE A 387 -3.56 -8.14 11.57
N TRP A 388 -2.74 -7.20 12.05
CA TRP A 388 -1.41 -7.49 12.59
C TRP A 388 -1.42 -8.05 14.01
N GLU A 389 -2.53 -7.92 14.73
CA GLU A 389 -2.62 -8.34 16.12
C GLU A 389 -2.36 -9.85 16.28
N GLY A 390 -1.44 -10.22 17.17
CA GLY A 390 -0.98 -11.60 17.36
C GLY A 390 0.22 -12.00 16.50
N PHE A 391 0.68 -11.14 15.57
CA PHE A 391 1.80 -11.42 14.67
C PHE A 391 3.07 -10.64 15.01
N GLN A 392 3.15 -9.99 16.17
CA GLN A 392 4.29 -9.16 16.59
C GLN A 392 5.63 -9.91 16.62
N LYS A 393 5.63 -11.25 16.74
CA LYS A 393 6.87 -12.05 16.62
C LYS A 393 7.51 -11.98 15.22
N PHE A 394 6.77 -11.54 14.21
CA PHE A 394 7.23 -11.35 12.83
C PHE A 394 7.54 -9.88 12.54
N GLN A 395 8.28 -9.22 13.43
CA GLN A 395 8.74 -7.85 13.21
C GLN A 395 10.23 -7.73 13.52
N ASP A 396 10.90 -6.79 12.86
CA ASP A 396 12.19 -6.28 13.30
C ASP A 396 11.98 -4.89 13.91
N LYS A 397 12.19 -4.79 15.22
CA LYS A 397 11.87 -3.59 16.02
C LYS A 397 10.40 -3.19 15.84
N VAL A 398 10.13 -2.11 15.10
CA VAL A 398 8.77 -1.60 14.84
C VAL A 398 8.22 -2.04 13.49
N HIS A 399 9.08 -2.58 12.62
CA HIS A 399 8.76 -2.87 11.22
C HIS A 399 8.26 -4.32 11.09
N PRO A 400 7.03 -4.55 10.61
CA PRO A 400 6.59 -5.89 10.22
C PRO A 400 7.58 -6.50 9.22
N LEU A 401 7.95 -7.76 9.40
CA LEU A 401 8.79 -8.47 8.44
C LEU A 401 8.03 -8.67 7.12
N LYS A 402 8.77 -8.92 6.05
CA LYS A 402 8.22 -9.24 4.72
C LYS A 402 7.10 -10.28 4.76
N VAL A 403 7.26 -11.33 5.58
CA VAL A 403 6.25 -12.38 5.78
C VAL A 403 5.82 -12.46 7.25
N PRO A 404 4.52 -12.39 7.57
CA PRO A 404 3.42 -12.11 6.65
C PRO A 404 3.19 -10.60 6.41
N GLY A 405 3.83 -9.70 7.18
CA GLY A 405 3.49 -8.28 7.25
C GLY A 405 3.54 -7.55 5.91
N GLY A 406 4.70 -7.60 5.23
CA GLY A 406 4.86 -6.98 3.91
C GLY A 406 3.90 -7.53 2.85
N VAL A 407 3.59 -8.83 2.88
CA VAL A 407 2.59 -9.42 1.97
C VAL A 407 1.20 -8.84 2.24
N LEU A 408 0.76 -8.84 3.50
CA LEU A 408 -0.58 -8.37 3.87
C LEU A 408 -0.79 -6.89 3.54
N MET A 409 0.18 -6.04 3.87
CA MET A 409 0.11 -4.61 3.57
C MET A 409 0.01 -4.35 2.06
N ASN A 410 0.78 -5.06 1.24
CA ASN A 410 0.78 -4.84 -0.20
C ASN A 410 -0.41 -5.49 -0.92
N GLN A 411 -0.91 -6.64 -0.47
CA GLN A 411 -2.17 -7.20 -0.99
C GLN A 411 -3.34 -6.25 -0.69
N ALA A 412 -3.41 -5.71 0.53
CA ALA A 412 -4.42 -4.74 0.92
C ALA A 412 -4.33 -3.45 0.11
N LEU A 413 -3.12 -2.90 -0.08
CA LEU A 413 -2.91 -1.73 -0.92
C LEU A 413 -3.46 -1.93 -2.34
N MET A 414 -3.07 -3.02 -3.01
CA MET A 414 -3.54 -3.31 -4.38
C MET A 414 -5.06 -3.53 -4.41
N HIS A 415 -5.61 -4.17 -3.39
CA HIS A 415 -7.05 -4.38 -3.28
C HIS A 415 -7.82 -3.05 -3.14
N HIS A 416 -7.39 -2.16 -2.24
CA HIS A 416 -8.06 -0.86 -2.06
C HIS A 416 -7.96 0.04 -3.30
N VAL A 417 -6.83 -0.01 -4.02
CA VAL A 417 -6.69 0.69 -5.31
C VAL A 417 -7.68 0.14 -6.33
N TRP A 418 -7.83 -1.19 -6.41
CA TRP A 418 -8.85 -1.81 -7.26
C TRP A 418 -10.27 -1.42 -6.84
N MET A 419 -10.58 -1.40 -5.54
CA MET A 419 -11.88 -0.97 -5.03
C MET A 419 -12.20 0.47 -5.44
N GLU A 420 -11.27 1.41 -5.29
CA GLU A 420 -11.47 2.78 -5.76
C GLU A 420 -11.63 2.84 -7.28
N SER A 421 -10.92 2.00 -8.04
CA SER A 421 -11.04 1.96 -9.50
C SER A 421 -12.40 1.50 -10.01
N ILE A 422 -13.13 0.68 -9.24
CA ILE A 422 -14.51 0.28 -9.57
C ILE A 422 -15.53 1.28 -9.01
N GLY A 423 -15.09 2.28 -8.24
CA GLY A 423 -15.91 3.36 -7.69
C GLY A 423 -16.64 3.00 -6.39
N ARG A 424 -16.69 3.96 -5.46
CA ARG A 424 -17.26 3.78 -4.11
C ARG A 424 -18.71 3.31 -4.08
N HIS A 425 -19.49 3.61 -5.11
CA HIS A 425 -20.88 3.15 -5.19
C HIS A 425 -21.01 1.62 -5.28
N ASN A 426 -19.92 0.90 -5.59
CA ASN A 426 -19.87 -0.55 -5.70
C ASN A 426 -19.33 -1.25 -4.46
N TRP A 427 -18.87 -0.54 -3.42
CA TRP A 427 -18.28 -1.21 -2.25
C TRP A 427 -18.45 -0.45 -0.92
N ASP A 428 -18.66 0.87 -0.93
CA ASP A 428 -18.78 1.65 0.30
C ASP A 428 -20.05 1.25 1.06
N PRO A 429 -19.93 0.72 2.30
CA PRO A 429 -21.09 0.25 3.05
C PRO A 429 -22.13 1.34 3.28
N SER A 430 -21.70 2.59 3.47
CA SER A 430 -22.60 3.73 3.70
C SER A 430 -23.41 4.06 2.44
N TYR A 431 -22.81 3.99 1.25
CA TYR A 431 -23.49 4.16 -0.02
C TYR A 431 -24.47 3.01 -0.28
N LEU A 432 -24.02 1.77 -0.14
CA LEU A 432 -24.84 0.58 -0.39
C LEU A 432 -26.08 0.55 0.53
N ALA A 433 -25.88 0.84 1.83
CA ALA A 433 -26.96 0.92 2.80
C ALA A 433 -27.97 2.04 2.47
N ARG A 434 -27.49 3.26 2.19
CA ARG A 434 -28.35 4.41 1.85
C ARG A 434 -29.21 4.15 0.60
N ASN A 435 -28.64 3.48 -0.39
CA ASN A 435 -29.33 3.17 -1.65
C ASN A 435 -30.09 1.84 -1.63
N ARG A 436 -30.17 1.16 -0.47
CA ARG A 436 -30.82 -0.15 -0.29
C ARG A 436 -30.32 -1.20 -1.30
N ILE A 437 -29.05 -1.11 -1.67
CA ILE A 437 -28.38 -2.12 -2.48
C ILE A 437 -28.05 -3.25 -1.50
N ALA A 438 -28.87 -4.30 -1.52
CA ALA A 438 -28.78 -5.40 -0.56
C ALA A 438 -27.41 -6.10 -0.63
N LYS A 439 -26.94 -6.60 0.53
CA LYS A 439 -25.92 -7.66 0.57
C LYS A 439 -26.41 -8.80 -0.32
N LEU A 440 -25.48 -9.46 -1.01
CA LEU A 440 -25.82 -10.53 -1.93
C LEU A 440 -26.75 -11.57 -1.28
N PRO A 441 -27.82 -12.00 -1.96
CA PRO A 441 -28.69 -13.02 -1.41
C PRO A 441 -27.90 -14.31 -1.12
N HIS A 442 -28.08 -14.86 0.08
CA HIS A 442 -27.40 -16.08 0.56
C HIS A 442 -27.51 -17.29 -0.38
N TYR A 443 -28.44 -17.32 -1.32
CA TYR A 443 -28.59 -18.44 -2.27
C TYR A 443 -27.60 -18.43 -3.44
N LEU A 444 -26.92 -17.32 -3.71
CA LEU A 444 -25.79 -17.33 -4.65
C LEU A 444 -24.60 -18.11 -4.07
N ASN A 445 -24.55 -18.35 -2.75
CA ASN A 445 -23.53 -19.15 -2.05
C ASN A 445 -23.42 -20.61 -2.57
N GLN A 446 -24.40 -21.09 -3.33
CA GLN A 446 -24.36 -22.42 -3.95
C GLN A 446 -23.53 -22.49 -5.25
N PHE A 447 -22.98 -21.36 -5.70
CA PHE A 447 -22.04 -21.29 -6.84
C PHE A 447 -20.60 -20.93 -6.42
N TYR A 448 -20.30 -20.89 -5.11
CA TYR A 448 -19.01 -20.47 -4.55
C TYR A 448 -18.04 -21.62 -4.33
#